data_AF-A0A1F8AHZ1-F1
#
_entry.id   AF-A0A1F8AHZ1-F1
#
_cell.length_a   1.000
_cell.length_b   1.000
_cell.length_c   1.000
_cell.angle_alpha   90.00
_cell.angle_beta   90.00
_cell.angle_gamma   90.00
#
_symmetry.space_group_name_H-M   'P 1'
#
loop_
_entity.id
_entity.type
_entity.pdbx_description
1 polymer ?
#
loop_
_entity_poly.entity_id
_entity_poly.type
_entity_poly.pdbx_seq_one_letter_code
_entity_poly.pdbx_strand_id
1 'polypeptide(L)'
;MSFWDSLSGRKQSKGPEFDPSTAQDATSFLSEVAIPDPTSLHPLAGLNQDTLDYITLEDSALDETPGSRSLLPSRGWSDDLCYGAGTTYLAGLTVGGAWGLAEGMKKVPVTAPPKIRLNGVLNAITRRGPFLGNSAGVVAMVYNGFNSGIGYVRGKHDSANSIAAGALSGMLFKSTRGLKPMMISGGIVASIAGGWALVRKTFL
;
A
#
# COMPACT_ATOMS: atom_id res chain seq x y z
N MET A 1 -30.93 -22.12 -1.20
CA MET A 1 -32.10 -21.22 -1.09
C MET A 1 -31.69 -19.92 -0.39
N SER A 2 -30.98 -18.98 -1.04
CA SER A 2 -30.77 -17.63 -0.46
C SER A 2 -30.18 -16.57 -1.40
N PHE A 3 -29.70 -16.91 -2.62
CA PHE A 3 -29.31 -15.87 -3.60
C PHE A 3 -30.45 -14.88 -3.89
N TRP A 4 -31.69 -15.37 -3.92
CA TRP A 4 -32.90 -14.55 -4.04
C TRP A 4 -33.24 -13.76 -2.76
N ASP A 5 -32.74 -14.18 -1.60
CA ASP A 5 -33.02 -13.57 -0.28
C ASP A 5 -32.08 -12.38 0.01
N SER A 6 -30.92 -12.32 -0.67
CA SER A 6 -29.98 -11.20 -0.60
C SER A 6 -30.32 -10.03 -1.54
N LEU A 7 -31.09 -10.30 -2.61
CA LEU A 7 -31.56 -9.29 -3.57
C LEU A 7 -32.87 -8.62 -3.09
N SER A 8 -33.67 -9.34 -2.30
CA SER A 8 -34.78 -8.78 -1.54
C SER A 8 -34.28 -8.23 -0.20
N GLY A 9 -33.57 -7.11 -0.23
CA GLY A 9 -33.09 -6.38 0.96
C GLY A 9 -34.20 -5.77 1.83
N ARG A 10 -35.21 -6.55 2.22
CA ARG A 10 -36.20 -6.19 3.25
C ARG A 10 -36.62 -7.44 4.02
N LYS A 11 -35.86 -7.77 5.07
CA LYS A 11 -36.51 -8.35 6.26
C LYS A 11 -37.36 -7.23 6.86
N GLN A 12 -38.62 -7.20 6.45
CA GLN A 12 -39.61 -6.31 7.01
C GLN A 12 -39.81 -6.75 8.47
N SER A 13 -39.21 -6.03 9.40
CA SER A 13 -39.54 -6.18 10.83
C SER A 13 -41.05 -6.02 10.94
N LYS A 14 -41.72 -7.05 11.46
CA LYS A 14 -43.16 -7.00 11.77
C LYS A 14 -43.37 -5.76 12.63
N GLY A 15 -44.04 -4.75 12.07
CA GLY A 15 -44.43 -3.56 12.82
C GLY A 15 -45.31 -3.94 14.01
N PRO A 16 -45.53 -3.02 14.97
CA PRO A 16 -46.38 -3.29 16.12
C PRO A 16 -47.73 -3.84 15.64
N GLU A 17 -48.17 -4.91 16.29
CA GLU A 17 -49.40 -5.63 15.96
C GLU A 17 -50.60 -4.68 16.11
N PHE A 18 -51.39 -4.54 15.05
CA PHE A 18 -52.52 -3.62 15.00
C PHE A 18 -53.66 -4.13 15.90
N ASP A 19 -53.96 -3.40 16.97
CA ASP A 19 -55.09 -3.65 17.85
C ASP A 19 -56.33 -2.88 17.35
N PRO A 20 -57.39 -3.55 16.89
CA PRO A 20 -58.58 -2.90 16.35
C PRO A 20 -59.39 -2.10 17.40
N SER A 21 -59.04 -2.17 18.68
CA SER A 21 -59.71 -1.42 19.75
C SER A 21 -59.31 0.06 19.85
N THR A 22 -58.22 0.49 19.19
CA THR A 22 -57.71 1.87 19.23
C THR A 22 -58.21 2.75 18.08
N ALA A 23 -58.91 2.15 17.10
CA ALA A 23 -59.34 2.76 15.85
C ALA A 23 -60.79 3.28 15.88
N GLN A 24 -61.14 4.12 16.86
CA GLN A 24 -62.53 4.58 17.03
C GLN A 24 -62.94 5.73 16.10
N ASP A 25 -62.00 6.52 15.54
CA ASP A 25 -62.34 7.65 14.66
C ASP A 25 -61.27 7.96 13.60
N ALA A 26 -61.67 8.52 12.46
CA ALA A 26 -60.74 8.96 11.40
C ALA A 26 -59.67 9.96 11.90
N THR A 27 -59.98 10.69 12.97
CA THR A 27 -59.06 11.61 13.65
C THR A 27 -57.99 10.89 14.47
N SER A 28 -58.26 9.69 15.02
CA SER A 28 -57.26 8.89 15.74
C SER A 28 -56.22 8.30 14.80
N PHE A 29 -56.63 7.93 13.57
CA PHE A 29 -55.69 7.54 12.51
C PHE A 29 -54.76 8.66 12.06
N LEU A 30 -55.22 9.92 12.08
CA LEU A 30 -54.40 11.07 11.67
C LEU A 30 -53.49 11.60 12.78
N SER A 31 -53.83 11.34 14.05
CA SER A 31 -53.04 11.77 15.20
C SER A 31 -51.96 10.76 15.61
N GLU A 32 -52.14 9.47 15.28
CA GLU A 32 -51.12 8.43 15.47
C GLU A 32 -50.15 8.29 14.28
N VAL A 33 -50.45 8.93 13.15
CA VAL A 33 -49.44 9.22 12.12
C VAL A 33 -48.59 10.39 12.62
N ALA A 34 -47.67 10.09 13.53
CA ALA A 34 -46.44 10.88 13.62
C ALA A 34 -45.81 10.85 12.24
N ILE A 35 -46.02 11.90 11.45
CA ILE A 35 -45.46 12.05 10.10
C ILE A 35 -43.97 11.75 10.24
N PRO A 36 -43.47 10.62 9.71
CA PRO A 36 -42.06 10.31 9.76
C PRO A 36 -41.33 11.46 9.08
N ASP A 37 -40.30 11.98 9.73
CA ASP A 37 -39.48 13.10 9.26
C ASP A 37 -39.34 13.06 7.71
N PRO A 38 -39.87 14.06 6.96
CA PRO A 38 -39.98 14.01 5.51
C PRO A 38 -38.63 13.92 4.80
N THR A 39 -37.53 14.16 5.51
CA THR A 39 -36.16 13.94 5.04
C THR A 39 -35.84 12.45 4.83
N SER A 40 -36.53 11.53 5.51
CA SER A 40 -36.36 10.07 5.39
C SER A 40 -37.00 9.48 4.13
N LEU A 41 -37.89 10.24 3.46
CA LEU A 41 -38.59 9.83 2.25
C LEU A 41 -37.84 10.23 0.96
N HIS A 42 -36.81 11.07 1.09
CA HIS A 42 -35.98 11.40 -0.06
C HIS A 42 -35.11 10.18 -0.41
N PRO A 43 -34.97 9.79 -1.69
CA PRO A 43 -34.16 8.63 -2.13
C PRO A 43 -32.66 8.71 -1.77
N LEU A 44 -32.21 9.80 -1.15
CA LEU A 44 -30.86 9.97 -0.60
C LEU A 44 -30.77 9.80 0.92
N ALA A 45 -31.88 9.49 1.61
CA ALA A 45 -31.90 9.33 3.07
C ALA A 45 -31.07 8.14 3.57
N GLY A 46 -30.89 7.10 2.73
CA GLY A 46 -30.04 5.94 3.01
C GLY A 46 -28.57 6.10 2.61
N LEU A 47 -28.21 7.14 1.85
CA LEU A 47 -26.82 7.38 1.41
C LEU A 47 -25.88 7.74 2.59
N ASN A 48 -26.44 8.14 3.74
CA ASN A 48 -25.62 8.50 4.89
C ASN A 48 -25.26 7.32 5.80
N GLN A 49 -25.81 6.13 5.58
CA GLN A 49 -25.50 4.98 6.42
C GLN A 49 -24.65 4.00 5.62
N ASP A 50 -25.14 3.41 4.53
CA ASP A 50 -24.40 2.33 3.86
C ASP A 50 -23.16 2.80 3.07
N THR A 51 -23.20 3.98 2.42
CA THR A 51 -22.04 4.53 1.72
C THR A 51 -21.05 5.23 2.64
N LEU A 52 -21.50 5.79 3.76
CA LEU A 52 -20.60 6.32 4.79
C LEU A 52 -19.94 5.18 5.56
N ASP A 53 -20.65 4.09 5.87
CA ASP A 53 -20.08 2.93 6.57
C ASP A 53 -19.04 2.19 5.71
N TYR A 54 -19.23 2.20 4.38
CA TYR A 54 -18.24 1.66 3.45
C TYR A 54 -16.97 2.52 3.39
N ILE A 55 -17.12 3.86 3.31
CA ILE A 55 -15.96 4.78 3.33
C ILE A 55 -15.23 4.70 4.68
N THR A 56 -15.94 4.58 5.80
CA THR A 56 -15.32 4.43 7.12
C THR A 56 -14.69 3.05 7.33
N LEU A 57 -15.25 1.96 6.78
CA LEU A 57 -14.60 0.64 6.80
C LEU A 57 -13.31 0.64 5.98
N GLU A 58 -13.32 1.26 4.80
CA GLU A 58 -12.18 1.31 3.91
C GLU A 58 -11.08 2.22 4.48
N ASP A 59 -11.42 3.37 5.07
CA ASP A 59 -10.47 4.19 5.85
C ASP A 59 -9.93 3.43 7.07
N SER A 60 -10.76 2.68 7.80
CA SER A 60 -10.32 1.90 8.97
C SER A 60 -9.38 0.75 8.58
N ALA A 61 -9.64 0.08 7.45
CA ALA A 61 -8.75 -0.96 6.90
C ALA A 61 -7.40 -0.39 6.43
N LEU A 62 -7.38 0.86 5.95
CA LEU A 62 -6.16 1.59 5.63
C LEU A 62 -5.42 2.05 6.90
N ASP A 63 -6.16 2.42 7.96
CA ASP A 63 -5.60 2.88 9.24
C ASP A 63 -4.95 1.76 10.06
N GLU A 64 -5.40 0.50 9.89
CA GLU A 64 -4.79 -0.69 10.51
C GLU A 64 -3.48 -1.15 9.85
N THR A 65 -3.07 -0.54 8.73
CA THR A 65 -1.76 -0.83 8.13
C THR A 65 -0.64 -0.21 8.99
N PRO A 66 0.39 -0.97 9.39
CA PRO A 66 1.47 -0.45 10.23
C PRO A 66 2.33 0.55 9.43
N GLY A 67 1.96 1.84 9.49
CA GLY A 67 2.56 2.94 8.73
C GLY A 67 1.60 4.11 8.47
N SER A 68 0.29 3.90 8.62
CA SER A 68 -0.80 4.89 8.47
C SER A 68 -0.66 6.15 9.33
N ARG A 69 0.01 6.05 10.49
CA ARG A 69 0.22 7.15 11.44
C ARG A 69 1.43 8.04 11.14
N SER A 70 2.11 7.83 10.01
CA SER A 70 3.26 8.64 9.58
C SER A 70 2.81 9.93 8.87
N LEU A 71 3.72 10.92 8.75
CA LEU A 71 3.44 12.31 8.35
C LEU A 71 2.78 12.51 6.97
N LEU A 72 2.60 11.44 6.19
CA LEU A 72 1.74 11.35 5.01
C LEU A 72 1.03 9.98 5.08
N PRO A 73 -0.30 9.92 5.30
CA PRO A 73 -1.04 8.67 5.33
C PRO A 73 -0.89 7.95 3.98
N SER A 74 -0.35 6.74 3.97
CA SER A 74 -0.38 5.85 2.80
C SER A 74 -1.85 5.55 2.50
N ARG A 75 -2.39 6.15 1.44
CA ARG A 75 -3.81 6.00 1.07
C ARG A 75 -4.08 4.71 0.27
N GLY A 76 -3.11 3.81 0.18
CA GLY A 76 -3.25 2.52 -0.49
C GLY A 76 -1.96 1.94 -1.05
N TRP A 77 -2.03 0.70 -1.52
CA TRP A 77 -0.89 -0.03 -2.10
C TRP A 77 -0.25 0.69 -3.30
N SER A 78 -1.03 1.42 -4.10
CA SER A 78 -0.52 2.23 -5.21
C SER A 78 0.39 3.35 -4.74
N ASP A 79 0.15 3.89 -3.54
CA ASP A 79 0.92 4.97 -2.94
C ASP A 79 2.27 4.45 -2.43
N ASP A 80 2.25 3.32 -1.72
CA ASP A 80 3.45 2.60 -1.29
C ASP A 80 4.31 2.16 -2.49
N LEU A 81 3.66 1.80 -3.60
CA LEU A 81 4.37 1.45 -4.84
C LEU A 81 4.98 2.69 -5.50
N CYS A 82 4.22 3.77 -5.68
CA CYS A 82 4.67 4.97 -6.37
C CYS A 82 5.76 5.70 -5.58
N TYR A 83 5.49 5.99 -4.30
CA TYR A 83 6.45 6.66 -3.43
C TYR A 83 7.57 5.71 -3.00
N GLY A 84 7.28 4.45 -2.66
CA GLY A 84 8.31 3.50 -2.27
C GLY A 84 9.26 3.15 -3.42
N ALA A 85 8.75 2.86 -4.62
CA ALA A 85 9.60 2.58 -5.78
C ALA A 85 10.29 3.86 -6.28
N GLY A 86 9.62 5.01 -6.28
CA GLY A 86 10.19 6.29 -6.70
C GLY A 86 11.32 6.76 -5.79
N THR A 87 11.13 6.72 -4.48
CA THR A 87 12.15 7.13 -3.50
C THR A 87 13.37 6.18 -3.53
N THR A 88 13.15 4.87 -3.59
CA THR A 88 14.24 3.90 -3.70
C THR A 88 14.98 3.99 -5.03
N TYR A 89 14.28 4.29 -6.13
CA TYR A 89 14.88 4.57 -7.43
C TYR A 89 15.80 5.78 -7.37
N LEU A 90 15.30 6.91 -6.85
CA LEU A 90 16.08 8.14 -6.71
C LEU A 90 17.26 7.94 -5.76
N ALA A 91 17.07 7.28 -4.62
CA ALA A 91 18.15 6.95 -3.69
C ALA A 91 19.23 6.08 -4.37
N GLY A 92 18.82 5.07 -5.14
CA GLY A 92 19.73 4.22 -5.92
C GLY A 92 20.49 5.01 -6.99
N LEU A 93 19.83 5.97 -7.65
CA LEU A 93 20.45 6.88 -8.61
C LEU A 93 21.47 7.80 -7.95
N THR A 94 21.14 8.38 -6.79
CA THR A 94 22.04 9.28 -6.06
C THR A 94 23.28 8.54 -5.59
N VAL A 95 23.12 7.38 -4.96
CA VAL A 95 24.24 6.56 -4.48
C VAL A 95 25.06 6.01 -5.64
N GLY A 96 24.41 5.50 -6.69
CA GLY A 96 25.07 4.96 -7.87
C GLY A 96 25.79 6.04 -8.68
N GLY A 97 25.22 7.25 -8.72
CA GLY A 97 25.82 8.43 -9.34
C GLY A 97 27.03 8.92 -8.56
N ALA A 98 26.95 9.00 -7.22
CA ALA A 98 28.08 9.36 -6.36
C ALA A 98 29.22 8.32 -6.47
N TRP A 99 28.89 7.03 -6.53
CA TRP A 99 29.86 5.98 -6.82
C TRP A 99 30.49 6.18 -8.20
N GLY A 100 29.67 6.41 -9.23
CA GLY A 100 30.15 6.64 -10.60
C GLY A 100 31.04 7.88 -10.72
N LEU A 101 30.74 8.95 -9.98
CA LEU A 101 31.58 10.14 -9.87
C LEU A 101 32.93 9.79 -9.24
N ALA A 102 32.94 9.10 -8.09
CA ALA A 102 34.16 8.70 -7.41
C ALA A 102 35.02 7.76 -8.28
N GLU A 103 34.40 6.79 -8.97
CA GLU A 103 35.09 5.90 -9.90
C GLU A 103 35.63 6.65 -11.12
N GLY A 104 34.83 7.58 -11.67
CA GLY A 104 35.23 8.43 -12.80
C GLY A 104 36.41 9.32 -12.48
N MET A 105 36.40 9.96 -11.31
CA MET A 105 37.50 10.82 -10.85
C MET A 105 38.80 10.05 -10.62
N LYS A 106 38.71 8.80 -10.16
CA LYS A 106 39.89 7.93 -9.96
C LYS A 106 40.44 7.35 -11.27
N LYS A 107 39.58 7.06 -12.25
CA LYS A 107 39.98 6.45 -13.53
C LYS A 107 40.59 7.45 -14.51
N VAL A 108 40.16 8.71 -14.48
CA VAL A 108 40.70 9.71 -15.40
C VAL A 108 42.02 10.27 -14.85
N PRO A 109 43.11 10.26 -15.63
CA PRO A 109 44.37 10.86 -15.21
C PRO A 109 44.23 12.37 -14.99
N VAL A 110 44.82 12.88 -13.90
CA VAL A 110 44.81 14.31 -13.53
C VAL A 110 45.50 15.22 -14.55
N THR A 111 46.36 14.66 -15.40
CA THR A 111 47.05 15.35 -16.49
C THR A 111 46.19 15.52 -17.74
N ALA A 112 45.00 14.90 -17.81
CA ALA A 112 44.11 15.03 -18.95
C ALA A 112 43.47 16.43 -19.04
N PRO A 113 43.21 16.95 -20.26
CA PRO A 113 42.48 18.19 -20.45
C PRO A 113 41.11 18.16 -19.76
N PRO A 114 40.63 19.29 -19.21
CA PRO A 114 39.40 19.34 -18.41
C PRO A 114 38.16 18.82 -19.18
N LYS A 115 38.10 19.02 -20.50
CA LYS A 115 37.01 18.54 -21.36
C LYS A 115 36.95 17.01 -21.45
N ILE A 116 38.10 16.34 -21.63
CA ILE A 116 38.17 14.87 -21.70
C ILE A 116 37.87 14.27 -20.32
N ARG A 117 38.30 14.95 -19.26
CA ARG A 117 38.06 14.53 -17.89
C ARG A 117 36.60 14.62 -17.49
N LEU A 118 35.91 15.70 -17.87
CA LEU A 118 34.46 15.81 -17.66
C LEU A 118 33.71 14.67 -18.37
N ASN A 119 34.05 14.39 -19.63
CA ASN A 119 33.41 13.31 -20.39
C ASN A 119 33.63 11.93 -19.77
N GLY A 120 34.85 11.65 -19.31
CA GLY A 120 35.17 10.38 -18.63
C GLY A 120 34.41 10.21 -17.32
N VAL A 121 34.34 11.26 -16.50
CA VAL A 121 33.58 11.26 -15.24
C VAL A 121 32.09 11.11 -15.51
N LEU A 122 31.55 11.89 -16.46
CA LEU A 122 30.13 11.84 -16.81
C LEU A 122 29.73 10.45 -17.31
N ASN A 123 30.55 9.83 -18.16
CA ASN A 123 30.33 8.47 -18.63
C ASN A 123 30.35 7.43 -17.48
N ALA A 124 31.20 7.64 -16.47
CA ALA A 124 31.22 6.79 -15.29
C ALA A 124 29.95 6.95 -14.43
N ILE A 125 29.47 8.19 -14.25
CA ILE A 125 28.21 8.51 -13.55
C ILE A 125 27.02 7.87 -14.28
N THR A 126 26.89 8.08 -15.59
CA THR A 126 25.76 7.58 -16.39
C THR A 126 25.79 6.06 -16.57
N ARG A 127 26.95 5.41 -16.39
CA ARG A 127 27.02 3.94 -16.37
C ARG A 127 26.61 3.34 -15.03
N ARG A 128 26.99 3.95 -13.90
CA ARG A 128 26.76 3.40 -12.54
C ARG A 128 25.44 3.83 -11.92
N GLY A 129 25.01 5.07 -12.16
CA GLY A 129 23.78 5.64 -11.62
C GLY A 129 22.53 4.86 -12.05
N PRO A 130 22.19 4.83 -13.35
CA PRO A 130 21.03 4.10 -13.86
C PRO A 130 21.07 2.60 -13.56
N PHE A 131 22.25 1.98 -13.57
CA PHE A 131 22.38 0.56 -13.22
C PHE A 131 21.90 0.27 -11.80
N LEU A 132 22.33 1.09 -10.82
CA LEU A 132 21.93 0.92 -9.42
C LEU A 132 20.49 1.38 -9.18
N GLY A 133 20.09 2.51 -9.77
CA GLY A 133 18.72 3.04 -9.67
C GLY A 133 17.68 2.07 -10.23
N ASN A 134 17.84 1.61 -11.49
CA ASN A 134 16.91 0.67 -12.12
C ASN A 134 16.82 -0.64 -11.32
N SER A 135 17.95 -1.14 -10.80
CA SER A 135 17.97 -2.34 -9.97
C SER A 135 17.21 -2.15 -8.65
N ALA A 136 17.46 -1.04 -7.95
CA ALA A 136 16.79 -0.72 -6.70
C ALA A 136 15.28 -0.53 -6.88
N GLY A 137 14.86 0.20 -7.92
CA GLY A 137 13.44 0.41 -8.23
C GLY A 137 12.71 -0.89 -8.54
N VAL A 138 13.31 -1.80 -9.31
CA VAL A 138 12.70 -3.12 -9.59
C VAL A 138 12.56 -3.95 -8.32
N VAL A 139 13.60 -4.01 -7.47
CA VAL A 139 13.52 -4.75 -6.20
C VAL A 139 12.44 -4.16 -5.29
N ALA A 140 12.31 -2.84 -5.22
CA ALA A 140 11.27 -2.17 -4.44
C ALA A 140 9.86 -2.44 -4.98
N MET A 141 9.65 -2.39 -6.30
CA MET A 141 8.35 -2.75 -6.90
C MET A 141 7.96 -4.19 -6.58
N VAL A 142 8.91 -5.13 -6.74
CA VAL A 142 8.67 -6.55 -6.44
C VAL A 142 8.42 -6.77 -4.94
N TYR A 143 9.18 -6.10 -4.08
CA TYR A 143 8.96 -6.14 -2.63
C TYR A 143 7.56 -5.66 -2.26
N ASN A 144 7.14 -4.49 -2.76
CA ASN A 144 5.80 -3.96 -2.49
C ASN A 144 4.71 -4.87 -3.03
N GLY A 145 4.89 -5.46 -4.22
CA GLY A 145 3.97 -6.45 -4.77
C GLY A 145 3.82 -7.69 -3.88
N PHE A 146 4.92 -8.27 -3.41
CA PHE A 146 4.88 -9.42 -2.49
C PHE A 146 4.32 -9.04 -1.12
N ASN A 147 4.72 -7.90 -0.56
CA ASN A 147 4.28 -7.45 0.76
C ASN A 147 2.76 -7.21 0.78
N SER A 148 2.20 -6.58 -0.25
CA SER A 148 0.76 -6.38 -0.39
C SER A 148 0.02 -7.67 -0.71
N GLY A 149 0.55 -8.53 -1.59
CA GLY A 149 -0.08 -9.81 -1.93
C GLY A 149 -0.17 -10.75 -0.72
N ILE A 150 0.89 -10.87 0.07
CA ILE A 150 0.86 -11.70 1.28
C ILE A 150 0.03 -11.01 2.37
N GLY A 151 0.07 -9.68 2.48
CA GLY A 151 -0.79 -8.91 3.39
C GLY A 151 -2.28 -9.14 3.12
N TYR A 152 -2.69 -9.15 1.85
CA TYR A 152 -4.07 -9.40 1.43
C TYR A 152 -4.54 -10.82 1.78
N VAL A 153 -3.69 -11.83 1.59
CA VAL A 153 -4.05 -13.24 1.89
C VAL A 153 -4.07 -13.51 3.40
N ARG A 154 -3.21 -12.86 4.18
CA ARG A 154 -3.04 -13.15 5.62
C ARG A 154 -3.77 -12.18 6.56
N GLY A 155 -4.26 -11.05 6.04
CA GLY A 155 -4.95 -10.02 6.80
C GLY A 155 -4.12 -9.36 7.91
N LYS A 156 -2.79 -9.56 7.92
CA LYS A 156 -1.87 -9.03 8.93
C LYS A 156 -0.51 -8.66 8.34
N HIS A 157 -0.01 -7.48 8.70
CA HIS A 157 1.31 -6.99 8.34
C HIS A 157 2.33 -7.21 9.46
N ASP A 158 2.85 -8.43 9.57
CA ASP A 158 3.88 -8.76 10.57
C ASP A 158 5.31 -8.56 10.04
N SER A 159 6.28 -8.39 10.96
CA SER A 159 7.71 -8.36 10.62
C SER A 159 8.18 -9.59 9.84
N ALA A 160 7.59 -10.76 10.13
CA ALA A 160 7.87 -11.98 9.39
C ALA A 160 7.40 -11.91 7.92
N ASN A 161 6.32 -11.17 7.65
CA ASN A 161 5.82 -10.98 6.29
C ASN A 161 6.78 -10.09 5.48
N SER A 162 7.24 -8.99 6.06
CA SER A 162 8.24 -8.12 5.42
C SER A 162 9.57 -8.83 5.15
N ILE A 163 10.02 -9.71 6.06
CA ILE A 163 11.24 -10.52 5.85
C ILE A 163 11.04 -11.53 4.71
N ALA A 164 9.88 -12.20 4.67
CA ALA A 164 9.56 -13.15 3.61
C ALA A 164 9.41 -12.45 2.24
N ALA A 165 8.71 -11.32 2.19
CA ALA A 165 8.57 -10.51 0.98
C ALA A 165 9.94 -9.99 0.48
N GLY A 166 10.83 -9.59 1.41
CA GLY A 166 12.22 -9.24 1.10
C GLY A 166 13.04 -10.40 0.55
N ALA A 167 12.91 -11.58 1.14
CA ALA A 167 13.59 -12.79 0.64
C ALA A 167 13.12 -13.12 -0.78
N LEU A 168 11.81 -13.14 -1.02
CA LEU A 168 11.21 -13.47 -2.30
C LEU A 168 11.57 -12.44 -3.39
N SER A 169 11.56 -11.15 -3.05
CA SER A 169 11.95 -10.10 -4.00
C SER A 169 13.43 -10.19 -4.37
N GLY A 170 14.30 -10.46 -3.39
CA GLY A 170 15.73 -10.70 -3.60
C GLY A 170 15.99 -11.94 -4.45
N MET A 171 15.27 -13.03 -4.21
CA MET A 171 15.36 -14.25 -5.01
C MET A 171 14.89 -14.00 -6.45
N LEU A 172 13.75 -13.33 -6.64
CA LEU A 172 13.20 -13.04 -7.96
C LEU A 172 14.14 -12.17 -8.79
N PHE A 173 14.77 -11.16 -8.17
CA PHE A 173 15.70 -10.25 -8.84
C PHE A 173 16.90 -10.96 -9.49
N LYS A 174 17.34 -12.09 -8.94
CA LYS A 174 18.52 -12.83 -9.43
C LYS A 174 18.21 -14.24 -9.95
N SER A 175 16.93 -14.58 -10.12
CA SER A 175 16.49 -15.91 -10.57
C SER A 175 17.09 -16.31 -11.91
N THR A 176 17.26 -15.34 -12.82
CA THR A 176 17.81 -15.55 -14.18
C THR A 176 19.30 -15.88 -14.22
N ARG A 177 20.02 -15.79 -13.10
CA ARG A 177 21.45 -16.07 -13.01
C ARG A 177 21.77 -17.41 -12.32
N GLY A 178 20.75 -18.19 -11.97
CA GLY A 178 20.87 -19.52 -11.37
C GLY A 178 20.55 -19.57 -9.87
N LEU A 179 20.53 -20.77 -9.30
CA LEU A 179 20.08 -21.03 -7.92
C LEU A 179 20.98 -20.43 -6.84
N LYS A 180 22.31 -20.48 -7.03
CA LYS A 180 23.27 -19.89 -6.08
C LYS A 180 23.08 -18.37 -5.93
N PRO A 181 23.12 -17.56 -7.01
CA PRO A 181 22.93 -16.11 -6.86
C PRO A 181 21.53 -15.75 -6.41
N MET A 182 20.50 -16.54 -6.74
CA MET A 182 19.13 -16.39 -6.24
C MET A 182 19.07 -16.52 -4.71
N MET A 183 19.66 -17.56 -4.14
CA MET A 183 19.66 -17.72 -2.67
C MET A 183 20.49 -16.64 -1.97
N ILE A 184 21.64 -16.27 -2.54
CA ILE A 184 22.50 -15.22 -1.96
C ILE A 184 21.79 -13.87 -1.94
N SER A 185 21.16 -13.48 -3.06
CA SER A 185 20.42 -12.21 -3.11
C SER A 185 19.20 -12.21 -2.20
N GLY A 186 18.47 -13.34 -2.13
CA GLY A 186 17.38 -13.53 -1.18
C GLY A 186 17.84 -13.33 0.27
N GLY A 187 18.95 -13.96 0.66
CA GLY A 187 19.51 -13.83 2.00
C GLY A 187 19.98 -12.41 2.34
N ILE A 188 20.57 -11.69 1.38
CA ILE A 188 20.98 -10.29 1.58
C ILE A 188 19.77 -9.38 1.82
N VAL A 189 18.73 -9.50 0.99
CA VAL A 189 17.54 -8.65 1.16
C VAL A 189 16.77 -9.03 2.42
N ALA A 190 16.68 -10.33 2.74
CA ALA A 190 16.05 -10.81 3.97
C ALA A 190 16.77 -10.33 5.24
N SER A 191 18.10 -10.32 5.24
CA SER A 191 18.90 -9.82 6.37
C SER A 191 18.77 -8.31 6.55
N ILE A 192 18.73 -7.54 5.47
CA ILE A 192 18.44 -6.09 5.54
C ILE A 192 17.03 -5.85 6.09
N ALA A 193 16.02 -6.56 5.59
CA ALA A 193 14.65 -6.45 6.07
C ALA A 193 14.50 -6.88 7.55
N GLY A 194 15.19 -7.96 7.95
CA GLY A 194 15.21 -8.44 9.33
C GLY A 194 15.92 -7.47 10.27
N GLY A 195 17.05 -6.91 9.84
CA GLY A 195 17.75 -5.84 10.56
C GLY A 195 16.86 -4.62 10.77
N TRP A 196 16.15 -4.17 9.74
CA TRP A 196 15.20 -3.06 9.86
C TRP A 196 14.05 -3.37 10.81
N ALA A 197 13.51 -4.59 10.79
CA ALA A 197 12.47 -5.01 11.72
C ALA A 197 12.96 -5.02 13.18
N LEU A 198 14.20 -5.46 13.42
CA LEU A 198 14.82 -5.43 14.74
C LEU A 198 15.03 -4.00 15.23
N VAL A 199 15.59 -3.13 14.37
CA VAL A 199 15.80 -1.70 14.71
C VAL A 199 14.48 -1.05 15.08
N ARG A 200 13.42 -1.24 14.28
CA ARG A 200 12.09 -0.75 14.60
C ARG A 200 11.61 -1.26 15.95
N LYS A 201 11.74 -2.56 16.23
CA LYS A 201 11.30 -3.15 17.50
C LYS A 201 12.08 -2.64 18.73
N THR A 202 13.33 -2.21 18.56
CA THR A 202 14.20 -1.79 19.67
C THR A 202 14.23 -0.28 19.91
N PHE A 203 14.03 0.54 18.88
CA PHE A 203 14.20 2.01 18.95
C PHE A 203 12.92 2.81 18.71
N LEU A 204 11.88 2.20 18.15
CA LEU A 204 10.58 2.82 17.85
C LEU A 204 9.46 2.07 18.58
#